data_AF-A0A517PYH8-F1
#
_entry.id   AF-A0A517PYH8-F1
#
_cell.length_a   1.000
_cell.length_b   1.000
_cell.length_c   1.000
_cell.angle_alpha   90.00
_cell.angle_beta   90.00
_cell.angle_gamma   90.00
#
_symmetry.space_group_name_H-M   'P 1'
#
loop_
_entity.id
_entity.type
_entity.pdbx_description
1 polymer ?
#
loop_
_entity_poly.entity_id
_entity_poly.type
_entity_poly.pdbx_seq_one_letter_code
_entity_poly.pdbx_strand_id
1 'polypeptide(L)'
;MIKLAHCASIIICLHITAPLALCDDSDLILQLPKLPSVHSVTSTPTKSKPKQIVIHLLNWHFVSKEDYAADISDLSDGKMTEDEIDKRYFEFLNDVEAVQKEQKQILRYLIKHHKVRSVYMEGLTEKNLSAFNRFIKTLREFEVPDGDGAFDLFLKEQYRRDCLQMGAAAQLQTQGLLESVLPLENAEAFEAANPFGTDGKIRFDEAAEEKREDVMVKILMKGQGIKVIVLGGGHDLSNNLRRMKMDSVQYVRVRSKQYERVMENQE
;
A
#
# COMPACT_ATOMS: atom_id res chain seq x y z
N MET A 1 29.72 57.83 -14.67
CA MET A 1 28.48 57.44 -13.97
C MET A 1 27.46 57.00 -15.01
N ILE A 2 27.30 55.69 -15.20
CA ILE A 2 26.37 55.09 -16.17
C ILE A 2 25.14 54.63 -15.39
N LYS A 3 23.96 55.16 -15.73
CA LYS A 3 22.67 54.73 -15.18
C LYS A 3 22.21 53.48 -15.94
N LEU A 4 22.10 52.36 -15.25
CA LEU A 4 21.55 51.10 -15.76
C LEU A 4 20.01 51.14 -15.62
N ALA A 5 19.29 51.14 -16.74
CA ALA A 5 17.84 51.01 -16.77
C ALA A 5 17.44 49.55 -16.51
N HIS A 6 16.54 49.33 -15.54
CA HIS A 6 15.95 48.03 -15.26
C HIS A 6 14.84 47.73 -16.27
N CYS A 7 15.05 46.74 -17.14
CA CYS A 7 13.98 46.12 -17.92
C CYS A 7 13.17 45.19 -17.01
N ALA A 8 11.90 45.52 -16.81
CA ALA A 8 10.92 44.63 -16.20
C ALA A 8 10.46 43.60 -17.25
N SER A 9 10.89 42.34 -17.11
CA SER A 9 10.34 41.22 -17.87
C SER A 9 9.07 40.72 -17.17
N ILE A 10 7.92 41.01 -17.76
CA ILE A 10 6.64 40.41 -17.39
C ILE A 10 6.65 38.96 -17.91
N ILE A 11 6.84 38.01 -17.01
CA ILE A 11 6.64 36.58 -17.30
C ILE A 11 5.14 36.31 -17.27
N ILE A 12 4.52 36.20 -18.44
CA ILE A 12 3.15 35.71 -18.57
C ILE A 12 3.19 34.19 -18.33
N CYS A 13 2.91 33.76 -17.10
CA CYS A 13 2.62 32.36 -16.81
C CYS A 13 1.28 31.98 -17.45
N LEU A 14 1.32 31.47 -18.69
CA LEU A 14 0.21 30.71 -19.25
C LEU A 14 -0.05 29.52 -18.32
N HIS A 15 -1.14 29.60 -17.57
CA HIS A 15 -1.67 28.46 -16.84
C HIS A 15 -2.27 27.53 -17.90
N ILE A 16 -1.47 26.56 -18.35
CA ILE A 16 -1.99 25.42 -19.09
C ILE A 16 -2.85 24.65 -18.09
N THR A 17 -4.15 24.96 -18.07
CA THR A 17 -5.14 24.09 -17.46
C THR A 17 -5.10 22.78 -18.22
N ALA A 18 -4.39 21.79 -17.67
CA ALA A 18 -4.46 20.43 -18.16
C ALA A 18 -5.95 20.05 -18.26
N PRO A 19 -6.40 19.46 -19.38
CA PRO A 19 -7.76 19.00 -19.48
C PRO A 19 -8.00 18.02 -18.32
N LEU A 20 -8.95 18.35 -17.45
CA LEU A 20 -9.58 17.42 -16.52
C LEU A 20 -10.20 16.33 -17.39
N ALA A 21 -9.42 15.32 -17.72
CA ALA A 21 -9.90 14.10 -18.34
C ALA A 21 -10.86 13.48 -17.31
N LEU A 22 -12.16 13.73 -17.52
CA LEU A 22 -13.20 12.96 -16.88
C LEU A 22 -12.94 11.51 -17.27
N CYS A 23 -12.33 10.75 -16.36
CA CYS A 23 -12.10 9.32 -16.46
C CYS A 23 -13.33 8.66 -17.06
N ASP A 24 -13.22 8.21 -18.32
CA ASP A 24 -14.17 7.24 -18.87
C ASP A 24 -13.67 5.83 -18.55
N ASP A 25 -13.40 5.61 -17.26
CA ASP A 25 -13.01 4.32 -16.67
C ASP A 25 -14.25 3.46 -16.38
N SER A 26 -15.33 3.67 -17.13
CA SER A 26 -16.60 2.93 -16.97
C SER A 26 -16.41 1.41 -17.12
N ASP A 27 -15.33 0.97 -17.77
CA ASP A 27 -14.97 -0.44 -17.92
C ASP A 27 -13.92 -0.94 -16.90
N LEU A 28 -13.25 -0.08 -16.11
CA LEU A 28 -12.23 -0.52 -15.16
C LEU A 28 -12.77 -1.55 -14.16
N ILE A 29 -13.94 -1.27 -13.58
CA ILE A 29 -14.58 -2.15 -12.58
C ILE A 29 -15.04 -3.46 -13.20
N LEU A 30 -15.37 -3.45 -14.50
CA LEU A 30 -15.75 -4.65 -15.24
C LEU A 30 -14.54 -5.45 -15.74
N GLN A 31 -13.37 -4.81 -15.89
CA GLN A 31 -12.13 -5.46 -16.31
C GLN A 31 -11.34 -6.06 -15.15
N LEU A 32 -11.34 -5.45 -13.96
CA LEU A 32 -10.61 -5.96 -12.79
C LEU A 32 -10.92 -7.44 -12.46
N PRO A 33 -12.19 -7.90 -12.42
CA PRO A 33 -12.51 -9.31 -12.16
C PRO A 33 -11.99 -10.28 -13.23
N LYS A 34 -11.65 -9.79 -14.43
CA LYS A 34 -11.15 -10.61 -15.54
C LYS A 34 -9.64 -10.83 -15.47
N LEU A 35 -8.95 -10.12 -14.57
CA LEU A 35 -7.51 -10.28 -14.40
C LEU A 35 -7.18 -11.66 -13.80
N PRO A 36 -6.20 -12.40 -14.33
CA PRO A 36 -5.87 -13.75 -13.84
C PRO A 36 -5.50 -13.83 -12.35
N SER A 37 -4.99 -12.75 -11.77
CA SER A 37 -4.58 -12.66 -10.36
C SER A 37 -5.69 -12.21 -9.42
N VAL A 38 -6.84 -11.76 -9.93
CA VAL A 38 -7.96 -11.27 -9.12
C VAL A 38 -8.89 -12.44 -8.81
N HIS A 39 -9.30 -12.54 -7.55
CA HIS A 39 -10.32 -13.47 -7.08
C HIS A 39 -11.70 -12.79 -7.08
N SER A 40 -11.81 -11.65 -6.40
CA SER A 40 -13.07 -10.92 -6.30
C SER A 40 -12.87 -9.41 -6.31
N VAL A 41 -13.92 -8.70 -6.71
CA VAL A 41 -14.00 -7.23 -6.68
C VAL A 41 -15.34 -6.86 -6.08
N THR A 42 -15.33 -6.05 -5.03
CA THR A 42 -16.54 -5.42 -4.48
C THR A 42 -16.47 -3.92 -4.67
N SER A 43 -17.60 -3.25 -4.83
CA SER A 43 -17.62 -1.79 -4.95
C SER A 43 -18.84 -1.17 -4.29
N THR A 44 -18.67 0.04 -3.76
CA THR A 44 -19.77 0.82 -3.20
C THR A 44 -20.62 1.41 -4.33
N PRO A 45 -21.96 1.41 -4.21
CA PRO A 45 -22.81 2.03 -5.20
C PRO A 45 -22.61 3.55 -5.22
N THR A 46 -22.67 4.16 -6.41
CA THR A 46 -22.67 5.62 -6.56
C THR A 46 -23.98 6.08 -7.20
N LYS A 47 -24.50 7.23 -6.77
CA LYS A 47 -25.75 7.80 -7.31
C LYS A 47 -25.58 8.41 -8.70
N SER A 48 -24.35 8.76 -9.06
CA SER A 48 -23.96 9.37 -10.33
C SER A 48 -22.60 8.82 -10.78
N LYS A 49 -22.14 9.21 -11.98
CA LYS A 49 -20.77 8.92 -12.43
C LYS A 49 -19.78 9.40 -11.35
N PRO A 50 -18.87 8.52 -10.87
CA PRO A 50 -17.93 8.90 -9.82
C PRO A 50 -16.94 9.95 -10.33
N LYS A 51 -16.59 10.91 -9.46
CA LYS A 51 -15.51 11.87 -9.69
C LYS A 51 -14.14 11.30 -9.33
N GLN A 52 -14.13 10.27 -8.48
CA GLN A 52 -12.95 9.60 -8.01
C GLN A 52 -13.25 8.11 -7.81
N ILE A 53 -12.30 7.26 -8.17
CA ILE A 53 -12.33 5.82 -7.90
C ILE A 53 -11.17 5.52 -6.96
N VAL A 54 -11.45 4.88 -5.82
CA VAL A 54 -10.43 4.39 -4.89
C VAL A 54 -10.38 2.88 -5.01
N ILE A 55 -9.27 2.36 -5.52
CA ILE A 55 -8.99 0.93 -5.63
C ILE A 55 -8.18 0.50 -4.42
N HIS A 56 -8.79 -0.28 -3.55
CA HIS A 56 -8.18 -0.93 -2.40
C HIS A 56 -7.72 -2.33 -2.77
N LEU A 57 -6.41 -2.50 -2.95
CA LEU A 57 -5.80 -3.82 -3.07
C LEU A 57 -5.59 -4.39 -1.66
N LEU A 58 -6.31 -5.48 -1.35
CA LEU A 58 -6.21 -6.09 -0.02
C LEU A 58 -4.80 -6.65 0.19
N ASN A 59 -4.22 -6.33 1.34
CA ASN A 59 -2.84 -6.65 1.65
C ASN A 59 -2.71 -7.70 2.75
N TRP A 60 -1.89 -8.71 2.47
CA TRP A 60 -1.31 -9.59 3.48
C TRP A 60 0.07 -9.02 3.80
N HIS A 61 0.12 -8.19 4.84
CA HIS A 61 1.28 -7.33 5.07
C HIS A 61 2.42 -8.12 5.71
N PHE A 62 3.64 -7.68 5.41
CA PHE A 62 4.83 -8.18 6.10
C PHE A 62 4.82 -7.67 7.54
N VAL A 63 5.18 -8.53 8.49
CA VAL A 63 5.53 -8.18 9.87
C VAL A 63 6.90 -8.74 10.21
N SER A 64 7.56 -8.19 11.23
CA SER A 64 8.83 -8.74 11.70
C SER A 64 8.65 -10.14 12.28
N LYS A 65 9.75 -10.90 12.43
CA LYS A 65 9.70 -12.22 13.07
C LYS A 65 9.25 -12.09 14.52
N GLU A 66 9.69 -11.02 15.18
CA GLU A 66 9.37 -10.70 16.56
C GLU A 66 7.88 -10.42 16.73
N ASP A 67 7.29 -9.59 15.86
CA ASP A 67 5.86 -9.29 15.89
C ASP A 67 5.04 -10.55 15.55
N TYR A 68 5.45 -11.31 14.52
CA TYR A 68 4.81 -12.58 14.16
C TYR A 68 4.83 -13.58 15.32
N ALA A 69 5.97 -13.69 16.02
CA ALA A 69 6.12 -14.57 17.17
C ALA A 69 5.23 -14.13 18.34
N ALA A 70 5.09 -12.81 18.57
CA ALA A 70 4.18 -12.28 19.58
C ALA A 70 2.72 -12.65 19.26
N ASP A 71 2.29 -12.46 18.01
CA ASP A 71 0.92 -12.76 17.57
C ASP A 71 0.56 -14.24 17.77
N ILE A 72 1.41 -15.17 17.35
CA ILE A 72 1.11 -16.62 17.47
C ILE A 72 1.27 -17.15 18.90
N SER A 73 2.06 -16.48 19.74
CA SER A 73 2.24 -16.85 21.14
C SER A 73 0.98 -16.52 21.96
N ASP A 74 0.30 -15.42 21.65
CA ASP A 74 -0.97 -15.06 22.28
C ASP A 74 -2.13 -15.99 21.84
N LEU A 75 -1.99 -16.67 20.70
CA LEU A 75 -3.00 -17.59 20.13
C LEU A 75 -2.82 -19.06 20.51
N SER A 76 -1.69 -19.44 21.12
CA SER A 76 -1.39 -20.84 21.43
C SER A 76 -1.42 -21.12 22.93
N ASP A 77 -2.14 -22.18 23.33
CA ASP A 77 -2.22 -22.64 24.73
C ASP A 77 -0.90 -23.23 25.27
N GLY A 78 0.18 -23.22 24.46
CA GLY A 78 1.48 -23.80 24.79
C GLY A 78 2.63 -23.04 24.14
N LYS A 79 3.79 -23.04 24.81
CA LYS A 79 4.98 -22.32 24.34
C LYS A 79 5.57 -22.99 23.10
N MET A 80 5.42 -22.36 21.93
CA MET A 80 6.07 -22.81 20.70
C MET A 80 7.60 -22.75 20.84
N THR A 81 8.28 -23.72 20.22
CA THR A 81 9.75 -23.72 20.12
C THR A 81 10.23 -22.72 19.07
N GLU A 82 11.48 -22.27 19.18
CA GLU A 82 12.07 -21.34 18.21
C GLU A 82 12.08 -21.93 16.80
N ASP A 83 12.42 -23.22 16.64
CA ASP A 83 12.40 -23.89 15.33
C ASP A 83 11.00 -23.94 14.69
N GLU A 84 9.94 -24.08 15.50
CA GLU A 84 8.56 -24.03 15.01
C GLU A 84 8.15 -22.62 14.57
N ILE A 85 8.58 -21.59 15.32
CA ILE A 85 8.36 -20.19 14.96
C ILE A 85 9.07 -19.90 13.64
N ASP A 86 10.30 -20.34 13.48
CA ASP A 86 11.11 -20.12 12.26
C ASP A 86 10.47 -20.74 11.03
N LYS A 87 10.00 -21.99 11.17
CA LYS A 87 9.32 -22.69 10.09
C LYS A 87 8.04 -21.96 9.68
N ARG A 88 7.19 -21.58 10.64
CA ARG A 88 5.93 -20.88 10.35
C ARG A 88 6.17 -19.47 9.79
N TYR A 89 7.17 -18.76 10.30
CA TYR A 89 7.53 -17.45 9.79
C TYR A 89 8.04 -17.54 8.34
N PHE A 90 8.81 -18.58 8.00
CA PHE A 90 9.22 -18.82 6.61
C PHE A 90 8.02 -19.11 5.69
N GLU A 91 7.05 -19.92 6.15
CA GLU A 91 5.80 -20.16 5.43
C GLU A 91 4.99 -18.87 5.24
N PHE A 92 4.88 -18.04 6.28
CA PHE A 92 4.27 -16.72 6.24
C PHE A 92 4.94 -15.80 5.20
N LEU A 93 6.28 -15.75 5.15
CA LEU A 93 7.00 -14.96 4.14
C LEU A 93 6.71 -15.43 2.72
N ASN A 94 6.55 -16.75 2.50
CA ASN A 94 6.15 -17.29 1.19
C ASN A 94 4.75 -16.81 0.80
N ASP A 95 3.83 -16.75 1.76
CA ASP A 95 2.47 -16.24 1.54
C ASP A 95 2.46 -14.74 1.23
N VAL A 96 3.19 -13.93 2.01
CA VAL A 96 3.38 -12.49 1.72
C VAL A 96 3.92 -12.30 0.32
N GLU A 97 4.95 -13.05 -0.07
CA GLU A 97 5.53 -12.96 -1.42
C GLU A 97 4.54 -13.32 -2.52
N ALA A 98 3.76 -14.39 -2.32
CA ALA A 98 2.76 -14.85 -3.27
C ALA A 98 1.66 -13.79 -3.48
N VAL A 99 1.16 -13.18 -2.40
CA VAL A 99 0.20 -12.07 -2.44
C VAL A 99 0.79 -10.87 -3.17
N GLN A 100 2.00 -10.45 -2.80
CA GLN A 100 2.65 -9.30 -3.44
C GLN A 100 2.94 -9.54 -4.93
N LYS A 101 3.23 -10.78 -5.35
CA LYS A 101 3.40 -11.14 -6.76
C LYS A 101 2.13 -10.85 -7.57
N GLU A 102 0.96 -11.18 -7.03
CA GLU A 102 -0.32 -10.91 -7.67
C GLU A 102 -0.70 -9.42 -7.63
N GLN A 103 -0.49 -8.75 -6.49
CA GLN A 103 -0.67 -7.31 -6.40
C GLN A 103 0.18 -6.56 -7.44
N LYS A 104 1.44 -6.96 -7.65
CA LYS A 104 2.30 -6.39 -8.71
C LYS A 104 1.70 -6.57 -10.10
N GLN A 105 1.03 -7.69 -10.39
CA GLN A 105 0.37 -7.91 -11.68
C GLN A 105 -0.81 -6.95 -11.88
N ILE A 106 -1.63 -6.77 -10.84
CA ILE A 106 -2.76 -5.83 -10.85
C ILE A 106 -2.25 -4.40 -11.01
N LEU A 107 -1.23 -4.00 -10.24
CA LEU A 107 -0.63 -2.67 -10.33
C LEU A 107 -0.03 -2.40 -11.70
N ARG A 108 0.70 -3.35 -12.31
CA ARG A 108 1.22 -3.20 -13.68
C ARG A 108 0.11 -3.00 -14.71
N TYR A 109 -1.01 -3.70 -14.55
CA TYR A 109 -2.18 -3.48 -15.40
C TYR A 109 -2.74 -2.06 -15.22
N LEU A 110 -2.93 -1.61 -13.98
CA LEU A 110 -3.41 -0.25 -13.67
C LEU A 110 -2.47 0.84 -14.18
N ILE A 111 -1.15 0.67 -14.05
CA ILE A 111 -0.13 1.57 -14.60
C ILE A 111 -0.25 1.64 -16.13
N LYS A 112 -0.27 0.49 -16.79
CA LYS A 112 -0.24 0.39 -18.26
C LYS A 112 -1.52 0.94 -18.90
N HIS A 113 -2.67 0.51 -18.39
CA HIS A 113 -3.98 0.73 -19.01
C HIS A 113 -4.72 1.95 -18.45
N HIS A 114 -4.51 2.30 -17.17
CA HIS A 114 -5.22 3.39 -16.50
C HIS A 114 -4.29 4.53 -16.03
N LYS A 115 -3.01 4.49 -16.43
CA LYS A 115 -2.02 5.55 -16.17
C LYS A 115 -1.85 5.88 -14.69
N VAL A 116 -2.09 4.90 -13.81
CA VAL A 116 -1.76 5.03 -12.40
C VAL A 116 -0.26 5.27 -12.26
N ARG A 117 0.11 6.35 -11.57
CA ARG A 117 1.50 6.77 -11.33
C ARG A 117 1.92 6.66 -9.87
N SER A 118 0.94 6.65 -8.97
CA SER A 118 1.18 6.60 -7.54
C SER A 118 0.26 5.61 -6.83
N VAL A 119 0.77 5.05 -5.74
CA VAL A 119 0.04 4.14 -4.85
C VAL A 119 0.19 4.64 -3.42
N TYR A 120 -0.91 4.73 -2.67
CA TYR A 120 -0.88 5.07 -1.25
C TYR A 120 -0.69 3.78 -0.44
N MET A 121 0.19 3.81 0.55
CA MET A 121 0.57 2.61 1.30
C MET A 121 0.34 2.79 2.79
N GLU A 122 -0.29 1.79 3.39
CA GLU A 122 -0.40 1.65 4.84
C GLU A 122 0.98 1.65 5.52
N GLY A 123 1.07 2.19 6.75
CA GLY A 123 2.32 2.30 7.51
C GLY A 123 3.27 3.39 7.03
N LEU A 124 2.98 4.04 5.90
CA LEU A 124 3.75 5.17 5.39
C LEU A 124 3.09 6.49 5.79
N THR A 125 3.86 7.34 6.47
CA THR A 125 3.51 8.69 6.94
C THR A 125 4.45 9.72 6.33
N GLU A 126 4.11 11.00 6.37
CA GLU A 126 5.05 12.07 5.98
C GLU A 126 6.35 12.04 6.82
N LYS A 127 6.27 11.60 8.09
CA LYS A 127 7.40 11.53 9.02
C LYS A 127 8.44 10.49 8.60
N ASN A 128 8.02 9.32 8.11
CA ASN A 128 8.93 8.24 7.71
C ASN A 128 9.20 8.17 6.19
N LEU A 129 8.50 8.95 5.37
CA LEU A 129 8.65 8.97 3.91
C LEU A 129 10.09 9.18 3.43
N SER A 130 10.84 10.08 4.08
CA SER A 130 12.25 10.34 3.73
C SER A 130 13.15 9.12 3.95
N ALA A 131 12.95 8.40 5.06
CA ALA A 131 13.69 7.18 5.36
C ALA A 131 13.29 6.04 4.41
N PHE A 132 12.00 5.91 4.14
CA PHE A 132 11.46 4.95 3.18
C PHE A 132 12.02 5.16 1.76
N ASN A 133 12.08 6.39 1.28
CA ASN A 133 12.66 6.70 -0.03
C ASN A 133 14.17 6.39 -0.09
N ARG A 134 14.91 6.58 1.01
CA ARG A 134 16.32 6.14 1.09
C ARG A 134 16.42 4.62 1.00
N PHE A 135 15.55 3.90 1.70
CA PHE A 135 15.52 2.43 1.66
C PHE A 135 15.24 1.91 0.24
N ILE A 136 14.24 2.46 -0.46
CA ILE A 136 13.97 2.15 -1.87
C ILE A 136 15.19 2.41 -2.75
N LYS A 137 15.86 3.55 -2.56
CA LYS A 137 17.06 3.88 -3.32
C LYS A 137 18.16 2.85 -3.09
N THR A 138 18.41 2.48 -1.84
CA THR A 138 19.41 1.47 -1.47
C THR A 138 19.10 0.12 -2.12
N LEU A 139 17.86 -0.37 -2.06
CA LEU A 139 17.48 -1.65 -2.67
C LEU A 139 17.54 -1.65 -4.19
N ARG A 140 17.31 -0.51 -4.83
CA ARG A 140 17.47 -0.37 -6.28
C ARG A 140 18.95 -0.43 -6.70
N GLU A 141 19.85 0.07 -5.86
CA GLU A 141 21.29 0.15 -6.13
C GLU A 141 22.05 -1.09 -5.62
N PHE A 142 21.39 -1.97 -4.87
CA PHE A 142 21.98 -3.19 -4.35
C PHE A 142 22.09 -4.28 -5.42
N GLU A 143 23.29 -4.80 -5.61
CA GLU A 143 23.56 -5.95 -6.48
C GLU A 143 23.43 -7.24 -5.67
N VAL A 144 22.40 -8.03 -5.97
CA VAL A 144 22.22 -9.34 -5.36
C VAL A 144 23.34 -10.26 -5.87
N PRO A 145 24.12 -10.91 -4.98
CA PRO A 145 25.19 -11.79 -5.41
C PRO A 145 24.63 -12.99 -6.18
N ASP A 146 25.33 -13.44 -7.22
CA ASP A 146 24.92 -14.61 -8.02
C ASP A 146 25.36 -15.95 -7.42
N GLY A 147 26.37 -15.94 -6.52
CA GLY A 147 26.98 -17.14 -5.95
C GLY A 147 26.07 -17.92 -4.98
N ASP A 148 26.48 -19.15 -4.67
CA ASP A 148 25.73 -20.07 -3.79
C ASP A 148 26.47 -20.34 -2.47
N GLY A 149 27.47 -19.51 -2.13
CA GLY A 149 28.14 -19.58 -0.83
C GLY A 149 27.19 -19.18 0.31
N ALA A 150 27.49 -19.61 1.54
CA ALA A 150 26.64 -19.30 2.71
C ALA A 150 26.39 -17.79 2.89
N PHE A 151 27.40 -16.96 2.61
CA PHE A 151 27.27 -15.50 2.66
C PHE A 151 26.38 -14.95 1.54
N ASP A 152 26.50 -15.48 0.32
CA ASP A 152 25.66 -15.08 -0.81
C ASP A 152 24.19 -15.45 -0.56
N LEU A 153 23.94 -16.65 -0.04
CA LEU A 153 22.60 -17.11 0.35
C LEU A 153 22.00 -16.22 1.45
N PHE A 154 22.80 -15.83 2.45
CA PHE A 154 22.37 -14.90 3.48
C PHE A 154 21.97 -13.54 2.90
N LEU A 155 22.78 -12.97 2.00
CA LEU A 155 22.46 -11.71 1.34
C LEU A 155 21.23 -11.80 0.42
N LYS A 156 21.07 -12.91 -0.31
CA LYS A 156 19.88 -13.18 -1.13
C LYS A 156 18.61 -13.21 -0.27
N GLU A 157 18.64 -13.87 0.88
CA GLU A 157 17.51 -13.95 1.79
C GLU A 157 17.22 -12.61 2.50
N GLN A 158 18.25 -11.87 2.89
CA GLN A 158 18.06 -10.52 3.43
C GLN A 158 17.43 -9.58 2.40
N TYR A 159 17.94 -9.59 1.15
CA TYR A 159 17.37 -8.79 0.07
C TYR A 159 15.91 -9.16 -0.21
N ARG A 160 15.58 -10.47 -0.18
CA ARG A 160 14.21 -10.95 -0.31
C ARG A 160 13.32 -10.36 0.79
N ARG A 161 13.73 -10.44 2.06
CA ARG A 161 12.98 -9.89 3.20
C ARG A 161 12.80 -8.39 3.10
N ASP A 162 13.85 -7.66 2.73
CA ASP A 162 13.79 -6.22 2.52
C ASP A 162 12.80 -5.86 1.40
N CYS A 163 12.76 -6.65 0.33
CA CYS A 163 11.76 -6.50 -0.73
C CYS A 163 10.33 -6.74 -0.23
N LEU A 164 10.12 -7.78 0.57
CA LEU A 164 8.81 -8.09 1.16
C LEU A 164 8.35 -6.99 2.11
N GLN A 165 9.26 -6.46 2.95
CA GLN A 165 8.98 -5.39 3.90
C GLN A 165 8.51 -4.11 3.20
N MET A 166 9.13 -3.72 2.08
CA MET A 166 8.71 -2.51 1.36
C MET A 166 7.40 -2.69 0.56
N GLY A 167 6.97 -3.93 0.31
CA GLY A 167 5.71 -4.23 -0.36
C GLY A 167 5.71 -4.13 -1.89
N ALA A 168 4.60 -4.58 -2.48
CA ALA A 168 4.43 -4.68 -3.93
C ALA A 168 4.61 -3.34 -4.68
N ALA A 169 4.09 -2.24 -4.12
CA ALA A 169 4.16 -0.93 -4.75
C ALA A 169 5.60 -0.40 -4.81
N ALA A 170 6.34 -0.50 -3.71
CA ALA A 170 7.73 -0.07 -3.64
C ALA A 170 8.64 -0.91 -4.56
N GLN A 171 8.41 -2.22 -4.65
CA GLN A 171 9.10 -3.08 -5.62
C GLN A 171 8.89 -2.65 -7.08
N LEU A 172 7.72 -2.09 -7.43
CA LEU A 172 7.51 -1.53 -8.77
C LEU A 172 8.21 -0.17 -8.93
N GLN A 173 8.34 0.60 -7.85
CA GLN A 173 9.10 1.85 -7.87
C GLN A 173 10.61 1.59 -8.04
N THR A 174 11.18 0.57 -7.38
CA THR A 174 12.59 0.19 -7.58
C THR A 174 12.86 -0.24 -9.03
N GLN A 175 11.87 -0.86 -9.69
CA GLN A 175 11.91 -1.24 -11.12
C GLN A 175 11.67 -0.06 -12.08
N GLY A 176 11.41 1.15 -11.58
CA GLY A 176 11.09 2.32 -12.42
C GLY A 176 9.72 2.22 -13.13
N LEU A 177 8.84 1.32 -12.70
CA LEU A 177 7.50 1.12 -13.27
C LEU A 177 6.43 1.98 -12.60
N LEU A 178 6.65 2.36 -11.33
CA LEU A 178 5.79 3.26 -10.56
C LEU A 178 6.55 4.55 -10.26
N GLU A 179 5.90 5.70 -10.38
CA GLU A 179 6.54 7.01 -10.16
C GLU A 179 6.75 7.28 -8.67
N SER A 180 5.74 6.99 -7.83
CA SER A 180 5.82 7.24 -6.40
C SER A 180 4.96 6.30 -5.55
N VAL A 181 5.43 6.03 -4.33
CA VAL A 181 4.61 5.50 -3.24
C VAL A 181 4.34 6.67 -2.28
N LEU A 182 3.08 6.86 -1.91
CA LEU A 182 2.60 7.99 -1.13
C LEU A 182 2.14 7.55 0.27
N PRO A 183 2.28 8.42 1.29
CA PRO A 183 1.73 8.16 2.61
C PRO A 183 0.21 7.98 2.58
N LEU A 184 -0.30 6.87 3.11
CA LEU A 184 -1.73 6.72 3.41
C LEU A 184 -2.05 7.19 4.84
N GLU A 185 -1.03 7.31 5.70
CA GLU A 185 -1.19 7.55 7.12
C GLU A 185 -0.81 8.97 7.55
N ASN A 186 -1.48 9.46 8.57
CA ASN A 186 -1.01 10.58 9.38
C ASN A 186 -0.29 10.04 10.62
N ALA A 187 0.89 10.57 10.94
CA ALA A 187 1.72 10.04 12.01
C ALA A 187 1.02 10.01 13.38
N GLU A 188 0.27 11.05 13.74
CA GLU A 188 -0.43 11.12 15.04
C GLU A 188 -1.55 10.08 15.12
N ALA A 189 -2.38 9.99 14.07
CA ALA A 189 -3.48 9.03 14.05
C ALA A 189 -2.99 7.58 13.96
N PHE A 190 -1.89 7.35 13.23
CA PHE A 190 -1.24 6.04 13.14
C PHE A 190 -0.62 5.62 14.47
N GLU A 191 0.13 6.50 15.13
CA GLU A 191 0.71 6.22 16.45
C GLU A 191 -0.38 6.00 17.52
N ALA A 192 -1.48 6.75 17.46
CA ALA A 192 -2.59 6.61 18.40
C ALA A 192 -3.38 5.30 18.26
N ALA A 193 -3.38 4.70 17.07
CA ALA A 193 -4.07 3.43 16.81
C ALA A 193 -3.15 2.21 16.98
N ASN A 194 -1.89 2.41 17.38
CA ASN A 194 -0.94 1.33 17.58
C ASN A 194 -1.49 0.31 18.62
N PRO A 195 -1.70 -0.96 18.24
CA PRO A 195 -2.28 -1.94 19.14
C PRO A 195 -1.29 -2.43 20.20
N PHE A 196 0.01 -2.13 20.07
CA PHE A 196 1.01 -2.55 21.05
C PHE A 196 1.02 -1.64 22.28
N GLY A 197 0.61 -2.20 23.42
CA GLY A 197 0.74 -1.57 24.71
C GLY A 197 2.20 -1.43 25.15
N THR A 198 2.45 -0.53 26.10
CA THR A 198 3.79 -0.37 26.73
C THR A 198 4.25 -1.62 27.49
N ASP A 199 3.32 -2.53 27.78
CA ASP A 199 3.56 -3.85 28.37
C ASP A 199 3.80 -4.96 27.34
N GLY A 200 3.91 -4.61 26.05
CA GLY A 200 4.14 -5.55 24.95
C GLY A 200 2.92 -6.38 24.56
N LYS A 201 1.75 -6.12 25.16
CA LYS A 201 0.50 -6.83 24.84
C LYS A 201 -0.27 -6.13 23.75
N ILE A 202 -0.94 -6.92 22.92
CA ILE A 202 -1.80 -6.44 21.83
C ILE A 202 -3.18 -6.07 22.41
N ARG A 203 -3.62 -4.84 22.17
CA ARG A 203 -4.96 -4.34 22.53
C ARG A 203 -5.48 -3.45 21.41
N PHE A 204 -6.57 -3.89 20.78
CA PHE A 204 -7.22 -3.11 19.73
C PHE A 204 -8.10 -2.02 20.36
N ASP A 205 -7.85 -0.76 19.98
CA ASP A 205 -8.74 0.37 20.24
C ASP A 205 -9.52 0.69 18.95
N GLU A 206 -10.73 0.14 18.84
CA GLU A 206 -11.61 0.34 17.69
C GLU A 206 -11.88 1.83 17.42
N ALA A 207 -11.96 2.66 18.46
CA ALA A 207 -12.23 4.08 18.31
C ALA A 207 -11.01 4.85 17.81
N ALA A 208 -9.80 4.40 18.15
CA ALA A 208 -8.56 4.94 17.58
C ALA A 208 -8.38 4.51 16.12
N GLU A 209 -8.65 3.25 15.80
CA GLU A 209 -8.61 2.73 14.43
C GLU A 209 -9.61 3.43 13.50
N GLU A 210 -10.87 3.62 13.91
CA GLU A 210 -11.86 4.36 13.13
C GLU A 210 -11.43 5.82 12.87
N LYS A 211 -10.74 6.46 13.83
CA LYS A 211 -10.18 7.81 13.65
C LYS A 211 -9.00 7.81 12.68
N ARG A 212 -8.15 6.78 12.72
CA ARG A 212 -7.04 6.57 11.78
C ARG A 212 -7.58 6.44 10.35
N GLU A 213 -8.58 5.58 10.15
CA GLU A 213 -9.26 5.39 8.85
C GLU A 213 -9.93 6.67 8.35
N ASP A 214 -10.55 7.46 9.23
CA ASP A 214 -11.09 8.78 8.88
C ASP A 214 -10.01 9.72 8.32
N VAL A 215 -8.80 9.67 8.87
CA VAL A 215 -7.68 10.46 8.38
C VAL A 215 -7.16 9.93 7.05
N MET A 216 -7.11 8.60 6.85
CA MET A 216 -6.78 8.01 5.55
C MET A 216 -7.75 8.49 4.46
N VAL A 217 -9.06 8.50 4.73
CA VAL A 217 -10.06 9.01 3.79
C VAL A 217 -9.79 10.48 3.45
N LYS A 218 -9.50 11.33 4.44
CA LYS A 218 -9.16 12.76 4.18
C LYS A 218 -7.93 12.91 3.29
N ILE A 219 -6.91 12.07 3.47
CA ILE A 219 -5.72 12.04 2.58
C ILE A 219 -6.14 11.67 1.16
N LEU A 220 -6.96 10.62 1.02
CA LEU A 220 -7.47 10.15 -0.26
C LEU A 220 -8.42 11.14 -0.93
N MET A 221 -9.06 12.07 -0.25
CA MET A 221 -9.98 13.02 -0.88
C MET A 221 -9.30 14.20 -1.59
N LYS A 222 -7.97 14.31 -1.53
CA LYS A 222 -7.23 15.36 -2.25
C LYS A 222 -7.14 15.04 -3.75
N GLY A 223 -7.83 15.80 -4.60
CA GLY A 223 -7.77 15.63 -6.07
C GLY A 223 -8.96 14.85 -6.65
N GLN A 224 -8.78 14.29 -7.85
CA GLN A 224 -9.80 13.51 -8.59
C GLN A 224 -9.12 12.37 -9.37
N GLY A 225 -9.93 11.47 -9.96
CA GLY A 225 -9.44 10.36 -10.80
C GLY A 225 -9.27 9.04 -10.06
N ILE A 226 -8.36 8.18 -10.51
CA ILE A 226 -8.08 6.89 -9.86
C ILE A 226 -7.03 7.08 -8.77
N LYS A 227 -7.35 6.61 -7.57
CA LYS A 227 -6.38 6.41 -6.49
C LYS A 227 -6.28 4.94 -6.18
N VAL A 228 -5.05 4.44 -6.04
CA VAL A 228 -4.80 3.05 -5.66
C VAL A 228 -4.20 3.05 -4.27
N ILE A 229 -4.72 2.20 -3.40
CA ILE A 229 -4.22 1.98 -2.05
C ILE A 229 -3.87 0.51 -1.86
N VAL A 230 -2.79 0.25 -1.13
CA VAL A 230 -2.44 -1.07 -0.59
C VAL A 230 -2.62 -0.97 0.93
N LEU A 231 -3.61 -1.68 1.45
CA LEU A 231 -4.08 -1.57 2.82
C LEU A 231 -4.51 -2.98 3.29
N GLY A 232 -4.30 -3.27 4.57
CA GLY A 232 -4.67 -4.54 5.19
C GLY A 232 -6.14 -4.86 4.97
N GLY A 233 -6.46 -6.13 4.67
CA GLY A 233 -7.84 -6.49 4.35
C GLY A 233 -8.83 -6.38 5.52
N GLY A 234 -8.34 -6.28 6.76
CA GLY A 234 -9.14 -5.95 7.94
C GLY A 234 -9.76 -4.54 7.90
N HIS A 235 -9.20 -3.62 7.11
CA HIS A 235 -9.75 -2.26 6.96
C HIS A 235 -10.86 -2.22 5.92
N ASP A 236 -11.98 -1.54 6.22
CA ASP A 236 -13.05 -1.21 5.26
C ASP A 236 -13.48 0.25 5.35
N LEU A 237 -12.95 1.07 4.43
CA LEU A 237 -13.22 2.51 4.43
C LEU A 237 -14.66 2.86 3.98
N SER A 238 -15.51 1.88 3.63
CA SER A 238 -16.89 2.13 3.17
C SER A 238 -17.73 2.87 4.22
N ASN A 239 -17.56 2.53 5.50
CA ASN A 239 -18.29 3.18 6.58
C ASN A 239 -17.85 4.63 6.77
N ASN A 240 -16.53 4.89 6.72
CA ASN A 240 -15.95 6.23 6.83
C ASN A 240 -16.41 7.11 5.67
N LEU A 241 -16.35 6.60 4.42
CA LEU A 241 -16.81 7.31 3.23
C LEU A 241 -18.31 7.67 3.33
N ARG A 242 -19.15 6.73 3.79
CA ARG A 242 -20.59 6.97 4.00
C ARG A 242 -20.82 8.03 5.08
N ARG A 243 -20.16 7.92 6.22
CA ARG A 243 -20.25 8.87 7.35
C ARG A 243 -19.83 10.28 6.92
N MET A 244 -18.81 10.39 6.08
CA MET A 244 -18.33 11.66 5.53
C MET A 244 -19.12 12.17 4.32
N LYS A 245 -20.18 11.46 3.89
CA LYS A 245 -21.05 11.84 2.75
C LYS A 245 -20.29 12.00 1.43
N MET A 246 -19.34 11.10 1.17
CA MET A 246 -18.52 11.09 -0.06
C MET A 246 -19.24 10.42 -1.24
N ASP A 247 -20.45 10.88 -1.56
CA ASP A 247 -21.36 10.26 -2.54
C ASP A 247 -20.82 10.19 -3.99
N SER A 248 -19.77 10.97 -4.29
CA SER A 248 -19.12 11.00 -5.61
C SER A 248 -17.88 10.13 -5.74
N VAL A 249 -17.55 9.34 -4.70
CA VAL A 249 -16.42 8.42 -4.69
C VAL A 249 -16.91 6.99 -4.87
N GLN A 250 -16.35 6.28 -5.84
CA GLN A 250 -16.54 4.84 -5.94
C GLN A 250 -15.38 4.15 -5.21
N TYR A 251 -15.68 3.46 -4.13
CA TYR A 251 -14.70 2.63 -3.42
C TYR A 251 -14.78 1.21 -3.92
N VAL A 252 -13.63 0.62 -4.24
CA VAL A 252 -13.51 -0.67 -4.92
C VAL A 252 -12.50 -1.49 -4.17
N ARG A 253 -12.91 -2.60 -3.57
CA ARG A 253 -12.00 -3.55 -2.92
C ARG A 253 -11.67 -4.66 -3.90
N VAL A 254 -10.40 -4.98 -4.03
CA VAL A 254 -9.89 -6.00 -4.94
C VAL A 254 -9.13 -7.03 -4.13
N ARG A 255 -9.64 -8.25 -4.14
CA ARG A 255 -9.02 -9.41 -3.49
C ARG A 255 -8.25 -10.23 -4.52
N SER A 256 -6.99 -10.52 -4.25
CA SER A 256 -6.19 -11.42 -5.10
C SER A 256 -6.45 -12.88 -4.74
N LYS A 257 -6.09 -13.82 -5.62
CA LYS A 257 -6.29 -15.26 -5.36
C LYS A 257 -5.41 -15.79 -4.24
N GLN A 258 -4.15 -15.37 -4.17
CA GLN A 258 -3.27 -15.72 -3.05
C GLN A 258 -3.75 -15.09 -1.75
N TYR A 259 -4.28 -13.86 -1.79
CA TYR A 259 -4.85 -13.26 -0.58
C TYR A 259 -6.02 -14.11 -0.07
N GLU A 260 -6.93 -14.52 -0.96
CA GLU A 260 -8.05 -15.38 -0.57
C GLU A 260 -7.58 -16.71 0.02
N ARG A 261 -6.64 -17.38 -0.65
CA ARG A 261 -6.08 -18.64 -0.18
C ARG A 261 -5.49 -18.53 1.23
N VAL A 262 -4.75 -17.45 1.51
CA VAL A 262 -4.14 -17.25 2.83
C VAL A 262 -5.21 -17.03 3.89
N MET A 263 -6.26 -16.25 3.59
CA MET A 263 -7.40 -16.06 4.50
C MET A 263 -8.15 -17.37 4.78
N GLU A 264 -8.42 -18.19 3.76
CA GLU A 264 -9.09 -19.50 3.92
C GLU A 264 -8.27 -20.48 4.77
N ASN A 265 -6.94 -20.37 4.78
CA ASN A 265 -6.07 -21.21 5.58
C ASN A 265 -5.97 -20.78 7.06
N GLN A 266 -6.56 -19.63 7.44
CA GLN A 266 -6.60 -19.14 8.82
C GLN A 266 -7.91 -19.45 9.56
N GLU A 267 -8.94 -19.88 8.84
CA GLU A 267 -10.24 -20.32 9.38
C GLU A 267 -10.25 -21.81 9.75
#